data_AF-A0A5C5V2S3-F1
#
_entry.id   AF-A0A5C5V2S3-F1
#
_cell.length_a   1.000
_cell.length_b   1.000
_cell.length_c   1.000
_cell.angle_alpha   90.00
_cell.angle_beta   90.00
_cell.angle_gamma   90.00
#
_symmetry.space_group_name_H-M   'P 1'
#
loop_
_entity.id
_entity.type
_entity.pdbx_description
1 polymer ?
#
loop_
_entity_poly.entity_id
_entity_poly.type
_entity_poly.pdbx_seq_one_letter_code
_entity_poly.pdbx_strand_id
1 'polypeptide(L)'
;MLTFRPKTIALLTILAVSQCAGCWHLKQTPLFDPGTMQQQQQRAMAYDPYTNNDLGPEVLGGRPRDFDRPSAEAVQNDPANFGANAAFLP
;
A
#
# COMPACT_ATOMS: atom_id res chain seq x y z
N MET A 1 8.72 -10.98 -48.90
CA MET A 1 9.18 -12.05 -47.99
C MET A 1 10.08 -11.42 -46.94
N LEU A 2 9.66 -11.35 -45.67
CA LEU A 2 10.50 -10.84 -44.58
C LEU A 2 11.62 -11.86 -44.30
N THR A 3 12.88 -11.45 -44.45
CA THR A 3 14.05 -12.28 -44.12
C THR A 3 14.41 -12.05 -42.65
N PHE A 4 13.93 -12.91 -41.77
CA PHE A 4 14.28 -12.84 -40.35
C PHE A 4 15.69 -13.37 -40.13
N ARG A 5 16.63 -12.47 -39.80
CA ARG A 5 17.99 -12.85 -39.43
C ARG A 5 18.00 -13.37 -37.98
N PRO A 6 18.81 -14.39 -37.65
CA PRO A 6 18.81 -14.97 -36.29
C PRO A 6 19.15 -13.93 -35.22
N LYS A 7 20.00 -12.94 -35.56
CA LYS A 7 20.36 -11.82 -34.68
C LYS A 7 19.19 -10.88 -34.40
N THR A 8 18.34 -10.61 -35.39
CA THR A 8 17.15 -9.75 -35.20
C THR A 8 16.09 -10.46 -34.38
N ILE A 9 15.94 -11.78 -34.53
CA ILE A 9 15.05 -12.59 -33.67
C ILE A 9 15.54 -12.55 -32.23
N ALA A 10 16.83 -12.79 -31.98
CA ALA A 10 17.41 -12.77 -30.63
C ALA A 10 17.27 -11.41 -29.94
N LEU A 11 17.43 -10.31 -30.68
CA LEU A 11 17.31 -8.97 -30.11
C LEU A 11 15.85 -8.64 -29.73
N LEU A 12 14.89 -9.06 -30.56
CA LEU A 12 13.46 -8.89 -30.27
C LEU A 12 13.00 -9.73 -29.07
N THR A 13 13.50 -10.96 -28.92
CA THR A 13 13.14 -11.81 -27.77
C THR A 13 13.69 -11.26 -26.46
N ILE A 14 14.93 -10.75 -26.44
CA ILE A 14 15.51 -10.10 -25.25
C ILE A 14 14.69 -8.88 -24.84
N LEU A 15 14.31 -8.03 -25.80
CA LEU A 15 13.50 -6.84 -25.55
C LEU A 15 12.10 -7.19 -25.01
N ALA A 16 11.49 -8.26 -25.52
CA ALA A 16 10.19 -8.73 -25.07
C ALA A 16 10.23 -9.26 -23.62
N VAL A 17 11.25 -10.05 -23.25
CA VAL A 17 11.35 -10.63 -21.90
C VAL A 17 11.66 -9.57 -20.84
N SER A 18 12.39 -8.50 -21.20
CA SER A 18 12.71 -7.40 -20.28
C SER A 18 11.48 -6.69 -19.71
N GLN A 19 10.33 -6.70 -20.42
CA GLN A 19 9.12 -6.03 -19.96
C GLN A 19 8.40 -6.80 -18.84
N CYS A 20 8.65 -8.11 -18.72
CA CYS A 20 8.01 -8.94 -17.69
C CYS A 20 8.69 -8.84 -16.31
N ALA A 21 9.89 -8.26 -16.21
CA ALA A 21 10.61 -8.12 -14.94
C ALA A 21 10.10 -6.96 -14.07
N GLY A 22 9.28 -6.04 -14.63
CA GLY A 22 8.84 -4.81 -13.94
C GLY A 22 7.74 -5.00 -12.89
N CYS A 23 6.95 -6.08 -12.97
CA CYS A 23 5.76 -6.21 -12.12
C CYS A 23 6.04 -6.71 -10.69
N TRP A 24 7.25 -7.17 -10.38
CA TRP A 24 7.57 -7.71 -9.05
C TRP A 24 7.62 -6.63 -7.96
N HIS A 25 7.98 -5.39 -8.33
CA HIS A 25 8.14 -4.29 -7.37
C HIS A 25 6.79 -3.65 -6.95
N LEU A 26 5.68 -4.01 -7.60
CA LEU A 26 4.33 -3.51 -7.27
C LEU A 26 3.69 -4.26 -6.08
N LYS A 27 4.39 -5.21 -5.46
CA LYS A 27 3.91 -5.98 -4.30
C LYS A 27 3.63 -5.15 -3.03
N GLN A 28 4.02 -3.88 -2.97
CA GLN A 28 3.82 -3.03 -1.79
C GLN A 28 2.39 -2.48 -1.65
N THR A 29 1.55 -2.57 -2.67
CA THR A 29 0.12 -2.28 -2.53
C THR A 29 -0.65 -3.57 -2.32
N PRO A 30 -1.15 -3.85 -1.10
CA PRO A 30 -1.97 -5.01 -0.83
C PRO A 30 -3.35 -4.88 -1.49
N LEU A 31 -3.46 -5.15 -2.80
CA LEU A 31 -4.77 -5.25 -3.46
C LEU A 31 -5.53 -6.50 -3.03
N PHE A 32 -4.81 -7.57 -2.65
CA PHE A 32 -5.39 -8.88 -2.36
C PHE A 32 -5.21 -9.34 -0.91
N ASP A 33 -4.44 -8.60 -0.10
CA ASP A 33 -4.22 -8.90 1.31
C ASP A 33 -4.18 -7.61 2.12
N PRO A 34 -5.34 -6.96 2.35
CA PRO A 34 -5.39 -5.62 2.91
C PRO A 34 -4.98 -5.56 4.40
N GLY A 35 -4.46 -6.66 4.97
CA GLY A 35 -4.04 -6.75 6.36
C GLY A 35 -5.20 -6.83 7.34
N THR A 36 -4.87 -6.75 8.63
CA THR A 36 -5.87 -6.73 9.71
C THR A 36 -6.55 -5.36 9.80
N MET A 37 -7.76 -5.31 10.40
CA MET A 37 -8.47 -4.04 10.64
C MET A 37 -7.61 -3.01 11.39
N GLN A 38 -6.81 -3.45 12.35
CA GLN A 38 -5.92 -2.57 13.11
C GLN A 38 -4.83 -1.95 12.22
N GLN A 39 -4.23 -2.74 11.32
CA GLN A 39 -3.23 -2.25 10.36
C GLN A 39 -3.84 -1.23 9.40
N GLN A 40 -5.05 -1.49 8.93
CA GLN A 40 -5.77 -0.56 8.07
C GLN A 40 -6.07 0.75 8.78
N GLN A 41 -6.50 0.70 10.05
CA GLN A 41 -6.82 1.89 10.85
C GLN A 41 -5.56 2.72 11.14
N GLN A 42 -4.44 2.07 11.44
CA GLN A 42 -3.15 2.76 11.62
C GLN A 42 -2.67 3.42 10.32
N ARG A 43 -2.85 2.74 9.18
CA ARG A 43 -2.55 3.34 7.87
C ARG A 43 -3.46 4.53 7.58
N ALA A 44 -4.74 4.44 7.90
CA ALA A 44 -5.67 5.55 7.75
C ALA A 44 -5.23 6.74 8.61
N MET A 45 -4.76 6.55 9.85
CA MET A 45 -4.25 7.66 10.68
C MET A 45 -3.07 8.40 10.04
N ALA A 46 -2.21 7.70 9.31
CA ALA A 46 -1.02 8.28 8.69
C ALA A 46 -1.28 8.92 7.31
N TYR A 47 -2.22 8.39 6.52
CA TYR A 47 -2.40 8.74 5.11
C TYR A 47 -3.81 9.22 4.72
N ASP A 48 -4.80 9.15 5.61
CA ASP A 48 -6.15 9.67 5.34
C ASP A 48 -6.11 11.21 5.21
N PRO A 49 -6.75 11.81 4.19
CA PRO A 49 -6.86 13.27 4.07
C PRO A 49 -7.59 13.96 5.22
N TYR A 50 -8.42 13.25 5.99
CA TYR A 50 -9.17 13.86 7.09
C TYR A 50 -8.30 14.05 8.35
N THR A 51 -8.35 15.26 8.91
CA THR A 51 -7.64 15.61 10.14
C THR A 51 -8.06 14.73 11.32
N ASN A 52 -7.10 14.38 12.16
CA ASN A 52 -7.39 13.74 13.45
C ASN A 52 -8.25 14.69 14.32
N ASN A 53 -9.14 14.13 15.13
CA ASN A 53 -10.06 14.85 16.02
C ASN A 53 -9.31 15.71 17.06
N ASP A 54 -8.05 15.41 17.34
CA ASP A 54 -7.21 16.20 18.26
C ASP A 54 -6.64 17.47 17.61
N LEU A 55 -6.56 17.50 16.28
CA LEU A 55 -5.90 18.57 15.51
C LEU A 55 -6.89 19.48 14.78
N GLY A 56 -8.16 19.11 14.71
CA GLY A 56 -9.19 19.82 13.96
C GLY A 56 -10.60 19.48 14.40
N PRO A 57 -11.62 20.10 13.77
CA PRO A 57 -13.01 19.76 14.04
C PRO A 57 -13.29 18.31 13.67
N GLU A 58 -14.12 17.66 14.48
CA GLU A 58 -14.53 16.27 14.27
C GLU A 58 -15.23 16.10 12.92
N VAL A 59 -14.75 15.15 12.10
CA VAL A 59 -15.31 14.85 10.78
C VAL A 59 -16.25 13.66 10.90
N LEU A 60 -17.55 13.94 11.06
CA LEU A 60 -18.59 12.91 11.17
C LEU A 60 -19.17 12.54 9.80
N GLY A 61 -19.22 11.23 9.50
CA GLY A 61 -19.84 10.72 8.28
C GLY A 61 -19.02 10.92 7.00
N GLY A 62 -17.79 11.44 7.13
CA GLY A 62 -16.82 11.51 6.03
C GLY A 62 -15.95 10.26 5.90
N ARG A 63 -15.82 9.48 6.99
CA ARG A 63 -15.02 8.25 7.05
C ARG A 63 -15.95 7.03 7.09
N PRO A 64 -15.46 5.83 6.71
CA PRO A 64 -16.19 4.59 6.97
C PRO A 64 -16.41 4.38 8.47
N ARG A 65 -17.50 3.67 8.83
CA ARG A 65 -17.94 3.49 10.23
C ARG A 65 -16.84 3.05 11.20
N ASP A 66 -16.00 2.10 10.79
CA ASP A 66 -14.93 1.55 11.65
C ASP A 66 -13.66 2.44 11.69
N PHE A 67 -13.67 3.54 10.93
CA PHE A 67 -12.57 4.51 10.79
C PHE A 67 -12.97 5.91 11.25
N ASP A 68 -14.26 6.15 11.54
CA ASP A 68 -14.77 7.43 12.09
C ASP A 68 -14.10 7.78 13.43
N ARG A 69 -13.66 6.78 14.20
CA ARG A 69 -12.95 6.97 15.46
C ARG A 69 -11.53 6.42 15.35
N PRO A 70 -10.50 7.18 15.75
CA PRO A 70 -9.17 6.64 15.89
C PRO A 70 -9.13 5.58 17.01
N SER A 71 -8.17 4.67 16.93
CA SER A 71 -7.82 3.75 18.00
C SER A 71 -7.47 4.52 19.26
N ALA A 72 -7.73 3.94 20.42
CA ALA A 72 -7.36 4.55 21.69
C ALA A 72 -5.88 4.94 21.71
N GLU A 73 -5.57 6.12 22.26
CA GLU A 73 -4.22 6.65 22.33
C GLU A 73 -3.24 5.68 23.00
N ALA A 74 -3.70 4.87 23.96
CA ALA A 74 -2.89 3.85 24.61
C ALA A 74 -2.40 2.77 23.63
N VAL A 75 -3.22 2.37 22.66
CA VAL A 75 -2.84 1.42 21.60
C VAL A 75 -1.94 2.11 20.57
N GLN A 76 -2.20 3.38 20.32
CA GLN A 76 -1.41 4.17 19.40
C GLN A 76 0.01 4.37 19.93
N ASN A 77 0.19 4.66 21.21
CA ASN A 77 1.50 4.90 21.83
C ASN A 77 2.21 3.63 22.31
N ASP A 78 1.64 2.44 22.09
CA ASP A 78 2.24 1.18 22.50
C ASP A 78 3.38 0.77 21.54
N PRO A 79 4.64 0.71 22.01
CA PRO A 79 5.78 0.35 21.16
C PRO A 79 5.68 -1.08 20.59
N ALA A 80 4.99 -2.00 21.26
CA ALA A 80 4.79 -3.35 20.75
C ALA A 80 3.87 -3.36 19.51
N ASN A 81 2.83 -2.52 19.53
CA ASN A 81 1.89 -2.36 18.42
C ASN A 81 2.51 -1.62 17.23
N PHE A 82 3.37 -0.61 17.46
CA PHE A 82 4.11 0.04 16.39
C PHE A 82 5.04 -0.94 15.66
N GLY A 83 5.83 -1.72 16.39
CA GLY A 83 6.79 -2.65 15.80
C GLY A 83 6.14 -3.77 14.98
N ALA A 84 5.03 -4.32 15.47
CA ALA A 84 4.28 -5.38 14.77
C ALA A 84 3.65 -4.92 13.45
N ASN A 85 3.31 -3.64 13.35
CA ASN A 85 2.61 -3.08 12.20
C ASN A 85 3.49 -2.20 11.29
N ALA A 86 4.76 -1.96 11.66
CA ALA A 86 5.71 -1.14 10.90
C ALA A 86 5.91 -1.66 9.46
N ALA A 87 5.82 -2.96 9.24
CA ALA A 87 5.93 -3.56 7.90
C ALA A 87 4.74 -3.26 6.97
N PHE A 88 3.64 -2.73 7.51
CA PHE A 88 2.41 -2.39 6.79
C PHE A 88 2.27 -0.88 6.53
N LEU A 89 3.16 -0.07 7.12
CA LEU A 89 3.34 1.32 6.78
C LEU A 89 4.40 1.38 5.66
N PRO A 90 4.13 2.04 4.51
CA PRO A 90 5.05 2.09 3.37
C PRO A 90 6.37 2.81 3.69
#